data_AF-A0AAU2DAZ3-F1
#
_entry.id   AF-A0AAU2DAZ3-F1
#
_cell.length_a   1.000
_cell.length_b   1.000
_cell.length_c   1.000
_cell.angle_alpha   90.00
_cell.angle_beta   90.00
_cell.angle_gamma   90.00
#
_symmetry.space_group_name_H-M   'P 1'
#
loop_
_entity.id
_entity.type
_entity.pdbx_description
1 polymer ?
#
loop_
_entity_poly.entity_id
_entity_poly.type
_entity_poly.pdbx_seq_one_letter_code
_entity_poly.pdbx_strand_id
1 'polypeptide(L)'
;MLDAVVVGAGPNGLTAAVELARRGFSVAVFEARDTVGGGARTEELTLPGFRHDPCSAAHPLGINSPAFRALPLERYGLEWLHAELPMAHPFPDGSAAVLSRSVAETAASFGPRDAGAYRRLVEPFLPKWDTLARDFMSLPLTALPRDPVTLARFGLVGLPPSTWLTRRFHDEPAKALFAGLVAHVMAPLNGLATGGVGLVFALAAHARGWPVARGGSQSISDALTAYLKDLGGLVHTDYEVKRLDDLPPARAYVFDTSPTALARIVGFGRYYEGYKYGPGVFKVDYALDGPVPWTAEEARAAGTVQIGADSAEIGAALRAASRQGRAPDKPFMITVQPSVVDPTRAPEGKHAFWAYGHVPSGWTGDLTDVMERQLERFAPGFRDRVLARATAGPLELAARNANYVGGDIGTGAVCGLQTLLRPKLSLSPYTTPHPAVFICSSATPPGPGVHGMSGHNAAKAVWKRLRQT
;
A
#
# COMPACT_ATOMS: atom_id res chain seq x y z
N MET A 1 3.26 35.42 0.75
CA MET A 1 4.07 34.41 0.04
C MET A 1 4.12 33.18 0.93
N LEU A 2 3.84 31.99 0.40
CA LEU A 2 3.86 30.75 1.17
C LEU A 2 5.28 30.19 1.28
N ASP A 3 5.56 29.44 2.34
CA ASP A 3 6.81 28.69 2.44
C ASP A 3 6.78 27.44 1.57
N ALA A 4 5.66 26.71 1.59
CA ALA A 4 5.48 25.53 0.77
C ALA A 4 4.06 25.40 0.22
N VAL A 5 3.96 24.94 -1.02
CA VAL A 5 2.72 24.49 -1.65
C VAL A 5 2.85 22.99 -1.91
N VAL A 6 1.83 22.22 -1.53
CA VAL A 6 1.76 20.78 -1.79
C VAL A 6 0.69 20.50 -2.84
N VAL A 7 1.02 19.72 -3.86
CA VAL A 7 0.09 19.32 -4.94
C VAL A 7 -0.27 17.85 -4.78
N GLY A 8 -1.54 17.58 -4.48
CA GLY A 8 -2.09 16.28 -4.14
C GLY A 8 -2.27 16.10 -2.63
N ALA A 9 -3.50 15.78 -2.21
CA ALA A 9 -3.85 15.50 -0.81
C ALA A 9 -3.93 13.99 -0.53
N GLY A 10 -2.99 13.23 -1.10
CA GLY A 10 -2.76 11.83 -0.70
C GLY A 10 -2.08 11.74 0.67
N PRO A 11 -1.94 10.53 1.25
CA PRO A 11 -1.33 10.35 2.56
C PRO A 11 0.09 10.92 2.64
N ASN A 12 0.86 10.85 1.55
CA ASN A 12 2.22 11.40 1.52
C ASN A 12 2.20 12.93 1.42
N GLY A 13 1.38 13.52 0.55
CA GLY A 13 1.23 14.98 0.43
C GLY A 13 0.77 15.61 1.74
N LEU A 14 -0.26 15.06 2.36
CA LEU A 14 -0.75 15.50 3.67
C LEU A 14 0.32 15.35 4.77
N THR A 15 1.08 14.25 4.78
CA THR A 15 2.19 14.09 5.73
C THR A 15 3.28 15.13 5.52
N ALA A 16 3.65 15.41 4.27
CA ALA A 16 4.64 16.45 3.96
C ALA A 16 4.17 17.82 4.46
N ALA A 17 2.90 18.15 4.22
CA ALA A 17 2.29 19.39 4.67
C ALA A 17 2.30 19.52 6.20
N VAL A 18 1.87 18.48 6.93
CA VAL A 18 1.88 18.44 8.40
C VAL A 18 3.30 18.58 8.95
N GLU A 19 4.28 17.87 8.37
CA GLU A 19 5.68 17.92 8.79
C GLU A 19 6.32 19.32 8.60
N LEU A 20 5.91 20.05 7.55
CA LEU A 20 6.34 21.42 7.32
C LEU A 20 5.61 22.40 8.26
N ALA A 21 4.29 22.29 8.37
CA ALA A 21 3.47 23.16 9.22
C ALA A 21 3.87 23.09 10.70
N ARG A 22 4.13 21.88 11.23
CA ARG A 22 4.58 21.70 12.63
C ARG A 22 5.96 22.32 12.93
N ARG A 23 6.71 22.70 11.88
CA ARG A 23 7.99 23.42 11.98
C ARG A 23 7.83 24.92 11.80
N GLY A 24 6.60 25.42 11.75
CA GLY A 24 6.26 26.85 11.63
C GLY A 24 6.23 27.38 10.20
N PHE A 25 6.29 26.52 9.18
CA PHE A 25 6.16 26.96 7.79
C PHE A 25 4.70 27.16 7.40
N SER A 26 4.44 28.19 6.61
CA SER A 26 3.13 28.42 5.98
C SER A 26 2.93 27.46 4.81
N VAL A 27 1.88 26.64 4.88
CA VAL A 27 1.63 25.56 3.90
C VAL A 27 0.20 25.62 3.36
N ALA A 28 0.07 25.44 2.04
CA ALA A 28 -1.21 25.17 1.39
C ALA A 28 -1.15 23.88 0.57
N VAL A 29 -2.21 23.07 0.62
CA VAL A 29 -2.38 21.83 -0.14
C VAL A 29 -3.46 22.05 -1.20
N PHE A 30 -3.21 21.60 -2.43
CA PHE A 30 -4.17 21.64 -3.54
C PHE A 30 -4.50 20.22 -4.00
N GLU A 31 -5.78 19.90 -4.01
CA GLU A 31 -6.35 18.61 -4.41
C GLU A 31 -7.31 18.79 -5.58
N ALA A 32 -7.18 17.95 -6.59
CA ALA A 32 -8.01 18.03 -7.80
C ALA A 32 -9.44 17.53 -7.56
N ARG A 33 -9.62 16.61 -6.61
CA ARG A 33 -10.92 16.08 -6.21
C ARG A 33 -11.61 16.95 -5.17
N ASP A 34 -12.89 16.72 -5.01
CA ASP A 34 -13.79 17.27 -3.99
C ASP A 34 -13.45 16.81 -2.57
N THR A 35 -12.73 15.70 -2.43
CA THR A 35 -12.28 15.15 -1.14
C THR A 35 -10.79 14.84 -1.13
N VAL A 36 -10.16 15.01 0.02
CA VAL A 36 -8.79 14.54 0.26
C VAL A 36 -8.70 13.01 0.30
N GLY A 37 -7.47 12.50 0.18
CA GLY A 37 -7.13 11.14 0.59
C GLY A 37 -6.49 10.27 -0.48
N GLY A 38 -6.60 10.64 -1.76
CA GLY A 38 -5.96 9.91 -2.86
C GLY A 38 -6.29 8.40 -2.82
N GLY A 39 -5.31 7.57 -2.48
CA GLY A 39 -5.48 6.11 -2.35
C GLY A 39 -6.01 5.59 -1.01
N ALA A 40 -6.22 6.48 -0.04
CA ALA A 40 -6.77 6.19 1.28
C ALA A 40 -8.15 6.85 1.42
N ARG A 41 -9.01 6.69 0.42
CA ARG A 41 -10.40 7.16 0.46
C ARG A 41 -11.37 6.06 0.89
N THR A 42 -12.56 6.47 1.28
CA THR A 42 -13.71 5.62 1.56
C THR A 42 -14.95 6.20 0.90
N GLU A 43 -15.70 5.39 0.17
CA GLU A 43 -16.85 5.80 -0.62
C GLU A 43 -17.99 4.75 -0.53
N GLU A 44 -19.25 5.18 -0.71
CA GLU A 44 -20.37 4.24 -0.88
C GLU A 44 -20.46 3.79 -2.35
N LEU A 45 -19.71 2.75 -2.71
CA LEU A 45 -19.57 2.31 -4.10
C LEU A 45 -20.70 1.40 -4.62
N THR A 46 -21.47 0.77 -3.74
CA THR A 46 -22.42 -0.30 -4.10
C THR A 46 -23.86 0.04 -3.73
N LEU A 47 -24.27 -0.26 -2.50
CA LEU A 47 -25.58 0.06 -1.94
C LEU A 47 -25.44 1.08 -0.81
N PRO A 48 -26.48 1.87 -0.51
CA PRO A 48 -26.47 2.80 0.62
C PRO A 48 -26.11 2.11 1.94
N GLY A 49 -25.26 2.74 2.75
CA GLY A 49 -24.76 2.19 4.01
C GLY A 49 -23.60 1.21 3.89
N PHE A 50 -23.19 0.80 2.68
CA PHE A 50 -21.99 0.00 2.45
C PHE A 50 -20.81 0.89 2.07
N ARG A 51 -19.83 0.98 2.96
CA ARG A 51 -18.63 1.80 2.78
C ARG A 51 -17.46 0.95 2.33
N HIS A 52 -16.87 1.34 1.21
CA HIS A 52 -15.78 0.64 0.53
C HIS A 52 -14.56 1.53 0.44
N ASP A 53 -13.37 0.95 0.49
CA ASP A 53 -12.13 1.70 0.24
C ASP A 53 -11.73 1.44 -1.22
N PRO A 54 -11.80 2.43 -2.14
CA PRO A 54 -11.56 2.19 -3.57
C PRO A 54 -10.15 1.70 -3.90
N CYS A 55 -9.18 1.83 -2.97
CA CYS A 55 -7.81 1.34 -3.13
C CYS A 55 -7.31 0.64 -1.87
N SER A 56 -6.58 1.31 -0.97
CA SER A 56 -5.99 0.68 0.22
C SER A 56 -7.04 0.57 1.34
N ALA A 57 -7.12 -0.59 2.01
CA ALA A 57 -8.07 -0.81 3.13
C ALA A 57 -7.44 -1.41 4.40
N ALA A 58 -6.44 -2.28 4.26
CA ALA A 58 -5.62 -2.75 5.38
C ALA A 58 -4.30 -1.96 5.41
N HIS A 59 -3.84 -1.60 6.61
CA HIS A 59 -2.75 -0.63 6.80
C HIS A 59 -1.57 -1.15 7.63
N PRO A 60 -0.92 -2.27 7.23
CA PRO A 60 0.23 -2.80 7.95
C PRO A 60 1.39 -1.82 8.04
N LEU A 61 1.68 -1.10 6.95
CA LEU A 61 2.73 -0.09 6.94
C LEU A 61 2.28 1.25 7.54
N GLY A 62 0.97 1.49 7.63
CA GLY A 62 0.39 2.70 8.23
C GLY A 62 0.60 2.72 9.74
N ILE A 63 0.10 1.71 10.45
CA ILE A 63 0.28 1.61 11.91
C ILE A 63 1.75 1.44 12.31
N ASN A 64 2.57 0.84 11.45
CA ASN A 64 4.01 0.69 11.68
C ASN A 64 4.84 1.91 11.23
N SER A 65 4.23 2.92 10.62
CA SER A 65 4.94 4.06 10.06
C SER A 65 5.58 4.92 11.16
N PRO A 66 6.90 5.16 11.13
CA PRO A 66 7.54 6.15 11.98
C PRO A 66 6.96 7.57 11.79
N ALA A 67 6.49 7.91 10.58
CA ALA A 67 5.90 9.21 10.31
C ALA A 67 4.57 9.36 11.04
N PHE A 68 3.63 8.43 10.85
CA PHE A 68 2.31 8.52 11.50
C PHE A 68 2.40 8.41 13.02
N ARG A 69 3.25 7.51 13.55
CA ARG A 69 3.44 7.36 14.99
C ARG A 69 4.02 8.60 15.69
N ALA A 70 4.68 9.48 14.94
CA ALA A 70 5.21 10.74 15.48
C ALA A 70 4.17 11.87 15.49
N LEU A 71 2.97 11.64 14.95
CA LEU A 71 1.88 12.60 14.88
C LEU A 71 0.74 12.15 15.82
N PRO A 72 0.02 13.09 16.46
CA PRO A 72 -1.05 12.76 17.41
C PRO A 72 -2.37 12.46 16.69
N LEU A 73 -2.38 11.58 15.69
CA LEU A 73 -3.53 11.35 14.80
C LEU A 73 -4.75 10.79 15.53
N GLU A 74 -4.55 10.07 16.63
CA GLU A 74 -5.62 9.54 17.47
C GLU A 74 -6.45 10.67 18.10
N ARG A 75 -5.83 11.83 18.39
CA ARG A 75 -6.55 13.03 18.87
C ARG A 75 -7.49 13.62 17.80
N TYR A 76 -7.24 13.28 16.55
CA TYR A 76 -8.03 13.70 15.38
C TYR A 76 -8.92 12.58 14.84
N GLY A 77 -9.19 11.55 15.65
CA GLY A 77 -10.19 10.51 15.36
C GLY A 77 -9.67 9.26 14.64
N LEU A 78 -8.36 9.15 14.38
CA LEU A 78 -7.81 7.91 13.81
C LEU A 78 -7.79 6.79 14.87
N GLU A 79 -8.52 5.71 14.60
CA GLU A 79 -8.52 4.50 15.42
C GLU A 79 -8.23 3.28 14.53
N TRP A 80 -7.30 2.43 14.98
CA TRP A 80 -6.94 1.19 14.30
C TRP A 80 -7.71 0.02 14.88
N LEU A 81 -8.41 -0.73 14.03
CA LEU A 81 -9.18 -1.92 14.40
C LEU A 81 -8.46 -3.17 13.93
N HIS A 82 -8.27 -4.12 14.85
CA HIS A 82 -7.52 -5.34 14.61
C HIS A 82 -8.45 -6.54 14.54
N ALA A 83 -8.37 -7.28 13.42
CA ALA A 83 -8.95 -8.61 13.36
C ALA A 83 -8.15 -9.56 14.26
N GLU A 84 -8.77 -10.67 14.64
CA GLU A 84 -8.10 -11.73 15.39
C GLU A 84 -6.84 -12.19 14.65
N LEU A 85 -6.99 -12.47 13.35
CA LEU A 85 -5.90 -12.74 12.44
C LEU A 85 -5.67 -11.56 11.49
N PRO A 86 -4.46 -10.97 11.44
CA PRO A 86 -4.08 -10.02 10.41
C PRO A 86 -4.34 -10.54 9.00
N MET A 87 -3.94 -11.78 8.71
CA MET A 87 -4.12 -12.38 7.39
C MET A 87 -4.22 -13.91 7.45
N ALA A 88 -5.04 -14.48 6.57
CA ALA A 88 -5.10 -15.92 6.30
C ALA A 88 -4.93 -16.23 4.80
N HIS A 89 -4.36 -17.40 4.51
CA HIS A 89 -4.16 -17.93 3.18
C HIS A 89 -4.80 -19.33 3.11
N PRO A 90 -6.09 -19.42 2.72
CA PRO A 90 -6.81 -20.68 2.64
C PRO A 90 -6.34 -21.55 1.47
N PHE A 91 -6.46 -22.86 1.63
CA PHE A 91 -6.19 -23.87 0.62
C PHE A 91 -7.49 -24.57 0.19
N PRO A 92 -7.53 -25.19 -1.01
CA PRO A 92 -8.74 -25.86 -1.51
C PRO A 92 -9.22 -27.04 -0.64
N ASP A 93 -8.36 -27.60 0.21
CA ASP A 93 -8.70 -28.69 1.14
C ASP A 93 -9.40 -28.20 2.42
N GLY A 94 -9.59 -26.89 2.57
CA GLY A 94 -10.21 -26.29 3.75
C GLY A 94 -9.23 -25.94 4.88
N SER A 95 -7.94 -26.25 4.72
CA SER A 95 -6.90 -25.76 5.64
C SER A 95 -6.48 -24.33 5.31
N ALA A 96 -5.74 -23.67 6.21
CA ALA A 96 -5.15 -22.36 5.95
C ALA A 96 -3.77 -22.20 6.59
N ALA A 97 -2.90 -21.44 5.92
CA ALA A 97 -1.74 -20.83 6.55
C ALA A 97 -2.15 -19.46 7.11
N VAL A 98 -1.76 -19.15 8.34
CA VAL A 98 -2.14 -17.87 8.99
C VAL A 98 -0.92 -17.01 9.23
N LEU A 99 -1.12 -15.69 9.13
CA LEU A 99 -0.16 -14.70 9.60
C LEU A 99 -0.79 -13.97 10.78
N SER A 100 -0.46 -14.44 11.98
CA SER A 100 -0.84 -13.87 13.28
C SER A 100 0.11 -12.75 13.70
N ARG A 101 -0.28 -12.00 14.75
CA ARG A 101 0.64 -11.14 15.52
C ARG A 101 1.65 -11.96 16.35
N SER A 102 1.38 -13.25 16.54
CA SER A 102 2.28 -14.21 17.19
C SER A 102 3.07 -14.99 16.14
N VAL A 103 4.40 -14.94 16.27
CA VAL A 103 5.31 -15.77 15.46
C VAL A 103 5.05 -17.26 15.72
N ALA A 104 4.77 -17.63 16.97
CA ALA A 104 4.55 -19.02 17.36
C ALA A 104 3.30 -19.58 16.70
N GLU A 105 2.22 -18.81 16.67
CA GLU A 105 0.93 -19.18 16.05
C GLU A 105 1.06 -19.27 14.52
N THR A 106 1.71 -18.29 13.89
CA THR A 106 2.01 -18.35 12.45
C THR A 106 2.84 -19.58 12.11
N ALA A 107 3.90 -19.84 12.88
CA ALA A 107 4.74 -21.01 12.68
C ALA A 107 3.99 -22.32 12.90
N ALA A 108 2.99 -22.35 13.80
CA ALA A 108 2.17 -23.53 14.08
C ALA A 108 1.19 -23.86 12.93
N SER A 109 0.81 -22.87 12.12
CA SER A 109 0.03 -23.11 10.89
C SER A 109 0.84 -23.74 9.76
N PHE A 110 2.15 -23.88 9.94
CA PHE A 110 3.02 -24.59 9.00
C PHE A 110 3.33 -26.01 9.48
N GLY A 111 3.79 -26.86 8.56
CA GLY A 111 4.31 -28.17 8.91
C GLY A 111 5.48 -28.07 9.91
N PRO A 112 5.71 -29.12 10.74
CA PRO A 112 6.71 -29.08 11.82
C PRO A 112 8.14 -28.79 11.33
N ARG A 113 8.45 -29.09 10.06
CA ARG A 113 9.74 -28.78 9.43
C ARG A 113 9.91 -27.28 9.14
N ASP A 114 8.83 -26.61 8.73
CA ASP A 114 8.85 -25.22 8.28
C ASP A 114 8.63 -24.22 9.42
N ALA A 115 7.97 -24.63 10.49
CA ALA A 115 7.80 -23.83 11.71
C ALA A 115 9.12 -23.26 12.23
N GLY A 116 10.16 -24.10 12.31
CA GLY A 116 11.49 -23.69 12.75
C GLY A 116 12.21 -22.78 11.75
N ALA A 117 12.02 -23.01 10.44
CA ALA A 117 12.59 -22.17 9.39
C ALA A 117 11.98 -20.76 9.42
N TYR A 118 10.67 -20.68 9.65
CA TYR A 118 9.95 -19.41 9.78
C TYR A 118 10.45 -18.58 10.97
N ARG A 119 10.51 -19.19 12.16
CA ARG A 119 11.00 -18.53 13.38
C ARG A 119 12.39 -17.94 13.18
N ARG A 120 13.35 -18.74 12.68
CA ARG A 120 14.71 -18.28 12.38
C ARG A 120 14.78 -17.16 11.35
N LEU A 121 13.79 -17.04 10.48
CA LEU A 121 13.72 -15.99 9.48
C LEU A 121 13.22 -14.66 10.07
N VAL A 122 12.21 -14.68 10.95
CA VAL A 122 11.54 -13.46 11.42
C VAL A 122 12.02 -12.97 12.80
N GLU A 123 12.25 -13.89 13.75
CA GLU A 123 12.58 -13.56 15.15
C GLU A 123 13.81 -12.66 15.30
N PRO A 124 14.90 -12.79 14.50
CA PRO A 124 16.06 -11.92 14.64
C PRO A 124 15.79 -10.43 14.41
N PHE A 125 14.71 -10.10 13.69
CA PHE A 125 14.39 -8.72 13.32
C PHE A 125 13.30 -8.10 14.20
N LEU A 126 12.43 -8.90 14.82
CA LEU A 126 11.26 -8.40 15.54
C LEU A 126 11.58 -7.53 16.77
N PRO A 127 12.51 -7.91 17.67
CA PRO A 127 12.89 -7.05 18.80
C PRO A 127 13.45 -5.70 18.36
N LYS A 128 13.93 -5.61 17.11
CA LYS A 128 14.53 -4.41 16.52
C LYS A 128 13.65 -3.77 15.47
N TRP A 129 12.37 -4.16 15.40
CA TRP A 129 11.47 -3.73 14.34
C TRP A 129 11.38 -2.21 14.21
N ASP A 130 11.21 -1.48 15.31
CA ASP A 130 11.07 -0.01 15.25
C ASP A 130 12.31 0.68 14.68
N THR A 131 13.51 0.18 15.03
CA THR A 131 14.77 0.68 14.48
C THR A 131 14.94 0.28 13.03
N LEU A 132 14.63 -0.97 12.68
CA LEU A 132 14.72 -1.49 11.33
C LEU A 132 13.74 -0.77 10.39
N ALA A 133 12.47 -0.65 10.76
CA ALA A 133 11.44 0.02 9.98
C ALA A 133 11.83 1.48 9.75
N ARG A 134 12.32 2.18 10.78
CA ARG A 134 12.85 3.54 10.63
C ARG A 134 14.00 3.62 9.64
N ASP A 135 15.02 2.78 9.80
CA ASP A 135 16.22 2.84 8.98
C ASP A 135 15.93 2.41 7.53
N PHE A 136 15.12 1.37 7.33
CA PHE A 136 14.65 0.89 6.02
C PHE A 136 13.77 1.93 5.32
N MET A 137 12.78 2.51 6.01
CA MET A 137 11.86 3.49 5.43
C MET A 137 12.47 4.90 5.25
N SER A 138 13.69 5.12 5.75
CA SER A 138 14.44 6.37 5.57
C SER A 138 15.46 6.32 4.42
N LEU A 139 15.52 5.19 3.69
CA LEU A 139 16.41 5.02 2.54
C LEU A 139 15.89 5.78 1.31
N PRO A 140 16.78 6.36 0.46
CA PRO A 140 18.21 6.53 0.66
C PRO A 140 18.48 7.48 1.82
N LEU A 141 19.49 7.14 2.63
CA LEU A 141 19.82 7.67 3.95
C LEU A 141 19.70 9.20 4.04
N THR A 142 18.48 9.69 4.29
CA THR A 142 18.26 11.09 4.68
C THR A 142 18.86 11.37 6.07
N ALA A 143 19.22 10.31 6.80
CA ALA A 143 19.96 10.30 8.04
C ALA A 143 20.82 9.01 8.11
N LEU A 144 21.89 9.03 8.92
CA LEU A 144 22.66 7.82 9.24
C LEU A 144 21.76 6.75 9.89
N PRO A 145 21.94 5.46 9.54
CA PRO A 145 21.18 4.38 10.14
C PRO A 145 21.50 4.30 11.64
N ARG A 146 20.48 4.06 12.47
CA ARG A 146 20.66 3.86 13.91
C ARG A 146 21.24 2.50 14.24
N ASP A 147 20.87 1.47 13.47
CA ASP A 147 21.41 0.12 13.61
C ASP A 147 21.87 -0.42 12.24
N PRO A 148 23.06 0.01 11.77
CA PRO A 148 23.60 -0.42 10.48
C PRO A 148 23.80 -1.95 10.40
N VAL A 149 24.07 -2.61 11.53
CA VAL A 149 24.30 -4.06 11.58
C VAL A 149 23.01 -4.81 11.27
N THR A 150 21.90 -4.42 11.92
CA THR A 150 20.60 -5.05 11.68
C THR A 150 20.09 -4.73 10.28
N LEU A 151 20.27 -3.49 9.80
CA LEU A 151 19.92 -3.13 8.42
C LEU A 151 20.72 -3.93 7.39
N ALA A 152 22.02 -4.13 7.61
CA ALA A 152 22.86 -4.95 6.73
C ALA A 152 22.43 -6.43 6.74
N ARG A 153 22.15 -7.00 7.92
CA ARG A 153 21.60 -8.37 8.04
C ARG A 153 20.26 -8.50 7.33
N PHE A 154 19.39 -7.51 7.46
CA PHE A 154 18.12 -7.47 6.74
C PHE A 154 18.36 -7.41 5.23
N GLY A 155 19.30 -6.59 4.77
CA GLY A 155 19.70 -6.51 3.35
C GLY A 155 20.19 -7.85 2.79
N LEU A 156 21.01 -8.60 3.54
CA LEU A 156 21.48 -9.93 3.12
C LEU A 156 20.34 -10.94 2.93
N VAL A 157 19.28 -10.83 3.72
CA VAL A 157 18.09 -11.70 3.63
C VAL A 157 17.08 -11.19 2.60
N GLY A 158 16.92 -9.86 2.49
CA GLY A 158 15.86 -9.22 1.73
C GLY A 158 16.22 -8.81 0.30
N LEU A 159 17.49 -8.57 -0.02
CA LEU A 159 17.93 -8.25 -1.38
C LEU A 159 17.75 -9.41 -2.37
N PRO A 160 17.98 -10.70 -2.00
CA PRO A 160 17.71 -11.80 -2.90
C PRO A 160 16.23 -11.89 -3.31
N PRO A 161 15.94 -12.53 -4.46
CA PRO A 161 14.56 -12.83 -4.86
C PRO A 161 13.82 -13.67 -3.82
N SER A 162 12.50 -13.50 -3.72
CA SER A 162 11.69 -14.26 -2.77
C SER A 162 11.72 -15.76 -3.05
N THR A 163 11.85 -16.15 -4.33
CA THR A 163 12.05 -17.56 -4.73
C THR A 163 13.31 -18.20 -4.16
N TRP A 164 14.29 -17.41 -3.69
CA TRP A 164 15.48 -17.92 -3.00
C TRP A 164 15.23 -18.05 -1.49
N LEU A 165 14.47 -17.11 -0.92
CA LEU A 165 14.06 -17.14 0.48
C LEU A 165 13.12 -18.33 0.75
N THR A 166 12.17 -18.60 -0.15
CA THR A 166 11.20 -19.70 -0.01
C THR A 166 11.79 -21.09 -0.19
N ARG A 167 13.03 -21.23 -0.70
CA ARG A 167 13.75 -22.53 -0.71
C ARG A 167 14.04 -23.09 0.68
N ARG A 168 13.91 -22.26 1.73
CA ARG A 168 14.03 -22.66 3.14
C ARG A 168 12.82 -23.46 3.62
N PHE A 169 11.70 -23.34 2.91
CA PHE A 169 10.46 -24.04 3.23
C PHE A 169 10.34 -25.30 2.38
N HIS A 170 9.87 -26.37 3.00
CA HIS A 170 9.63 -27.64 2.36
C HIS A 170 8.19 -27.74 1.85
N ASP A 171 7.24 -27.34 2.68
CA ASP A 171 5.82 -27.54 2.48
C ASP A 171 5.19 -26.33 1.77
N GLU A 172 4.09 -26.59 1.07
CA GLU A 172 3.42 -25.56 0.28
C GLU A 172 2.83 -24.41 1.11
N PRO A 173 2.27 -24.63 2.31
CA PRO A 173 1.65 -23.57 3.10
C PRO A 173 2.56 -22.38 3.38
N ALA A 174 3.81 -22.63 3.77
CA ALA A 174 4.78 -21.56 4.04
C ALA A 174 5.23 -20.85 2.75
N LYS A 175 5.39 -21.58 1.65
CA LYS A 175 5.76 -21.00 0.34
C LYS A 175 4.65 -20.13 -0.23
N ALA A 176 3.40 -20.61 -0.19
CA ALA A 176 2.23 -19.91 -0.70
C ALA A 176 1.95 -18.63 0.09
N LEU A 177 2.01 -18.69 1.43
CA LEU A 177 1.90 -17.51 2.29
C LEU A 177 2.95 -16.45 1.93
N PHE A 178 4.23 -16.82 1.83
CA PHE A 178 5.28 -15.87 1.45
C PHE A 178 5.12 -15.34 0.01
N ALA A 179 4.73 -16.19 -0.94
CA ALA A 179 4.47 -15.77 -2.31
C ALA A 179 3.35 -14.73 -2.37
N GLY A 180 2.28 -14.92 -1.59
CA GLY A 180 1.18 -13.97 -1.49
C GLY A 180 1.59 -12.65 -0.83
N LEU A 181 2.45 -12.66 0.20
CA LEU A 181 3.01 -11.42 0.78
C LEU A 181 3.79 -10.59 -0.25
N VAL A 182 4.57 -11.24 -1.11
CA VAL A 182 5.32 -10.57 -2.18
C VAL A 182 4.39 -10.08 -3.28
N ALA A 183 3.32 -10.80 -3.56
CA ALA A 183 2.35 -10.44 -4.59
C ALA A 183 1.62 -9.11 -4.30
N HIS A 184 1.64 -8.59 -3.06
CA HIS A 184 1.07 -7.29 -2.70
C HIS A 184 1.66 -6.10 -3.47
N VAL A 185 2.89 -6.24 -3.99
CA VAL A 185 3.53 -5.19 -4.81
C VAL A 185 3.45 -5.44 -6.31
N MET A 186 2.58 -6.36 -6.75
CA MET A 186 2.28 -6.63 -8.17
C MET A 186 3.51 -7.02 -9.00
N ALA A 187 4.54 -7.58 -8.34
CA ALA A 187 5.82 -7.90 -8.94
C ALA A 187 6.02 -9.42 -9.10
N PRO A 188 6.81 -9.86 -10.10
CA PRO A 188 7.26 -11.25 -10.17
C PRO A 188 8.03 -11.68 -8.91
N LEU A 189 7.77 -12.90 -8.43
CA LEU A 189 8.43 -13.48 -7.25
C LEU A 189 9.97 -13.59 -7.38
N ASN A 190 10.49 -13.63 -8.61
CA ASN A 190 11.93 -13.74 -8.86
C ASN A 190 12.65 -12.39 -9.01
N GLY A 191 11.97 -11.27 -8.75
CA GLY A 191 12.56 -9.93 -8.84
C GLY A 191 13.59 -9.66 -7.73
N LEU A 192 14.57 -8.79 -8.03
CA LEU A 192 15.50 -8.27 -7.03
C LEU A 192 14.73 -7.59 -5.88
N ALA A 193 15.19 -7.77 -4.64
CA ALA A 193 14.65 -7.21 -3.40
C ALA A 193 13.21 -7.65 -3.02
N THR A 194 12.62 -8.59 -3.76
CA THR A 194 11.27 -9.10 -3.47
C THR A 194 11.23 -9.93 -2.18
N GLY A 195 12.34 -10.57 -1.78
CA GLY A 195 12.42 -11.23 -0.47
C GLY A 195 12.22 -10.25 0.69
N GLY A 196 12.78 -9.04 0.57
CA GLY A 196 12.64 -7.97 1.55
C GLY A 196 11.21 -7.48 1.68
N VAL A 197 10.49 -7.35 0.55
CA VAL A 197 9.07 -6.97 0.55
C VAL A 197 8.25 -7.97 1.37
N GLY A 198 8.34 -9.26 1.06
CA GLY A 198 7.60 -10.29 1.79
C GLY A 198 7.96 -10.32 3.28
N LEU A 199 9.25 -10.15 3.60
CA LEU A 199 9.72 -10.10 4.98
C LEU A 199 9.21 -8.87 5.74
N VAL A 200 9.19 -7.67 5.13
CA VAL A 200 8.62 -6.47 5.76
C VAL A 200 7.14 -6.67 6.08
N PHE A 201 6.36 -7.24 5.18
CA PHE A 201 4.94 -7.51 5.40
C PHE A 201 4.70 -8.53 6.54
N ALA A 202 5.51 -9.59 6.59
CA ALA A 202 5.47 -10.56 7.69
C ALA A 202 5.85 -9.90 9.04
N LEU A 203 6.94 -9.15 9.07
CA LEU A 203 7.40 -8.46 10.29
C LEU A 203 6.40 -7.41 10.77
N ALA A 204 5.78 -6.66 9.86
CA ALA A 204 4.75 -5.68 10.18
C ALA A 204 3.53 -6.32 10.86
N ALA A 205 3.14 -7.53 10.42
CA ALA A 205 2.06 -8.30 11.05
C ALA A 205 2.38 -8.68 12.49
N HIS A 206 3.56 -9.25 12.73
CA HIS A 206 4.00 -9.62 14.07
C HIS A 206 4.17 -8.42 14.99
N ALA A 207 4.69 -7.31 14.46
CA ALA A 207 4.97 -6.14 15.27
C ALA A 207 3.71 -5.41 15.74
N ARG A 208 2.76 -5.13 14.81
CA ARG A 208 1.55 -4.34 15.10
C ARG A 208 0.31 -4.77 14.33
N GLY A 209 0.35 -5.90 13.63
CA GLY A 209 -0.80 -6.41 12.87
C GLY A 209 -1.09 -5.63 11.59
N TRP A 210 -2.19 -6.01 10.93
CA TRP A 210 -2.69 -5.43 9.68
C TRP A 210 -4.08 -4.84 9.93
N PRO A 211 -4.18 -3.72 10.66
CA PRO A 211 -5.47 -3.15 11.01
C PRO A 211 -6.16 -2.51 9.81
N VAL A 212 -7.46 -2.34 9.94
CA VAL A 212 -8.24 -1.36 9.16
C VAL A 212 -8.43 -0.11 10.02
N ALA A 213 -8.65 1.05 9.40
CA ALA A 213 -9.00 2.25 10.15
C ALA A 213 -10.52 2.29 10.38
N ARG A 214 -10.97 2.65 11.59
CA ARG A 214 -12.41 2.76 11.89
C ARG A 214 -13.07 3.76 10.94
N GLY A 215 -14.22 3.36 10.39
CA GLY A 215 -14.95 4.14 9.39
C GLY A 215 -14.34 4.06 7.99
N GLY A 216 -13.20 3.39 7.81
CA GLY A 216 -12.46 3.24 6.56
C GLY A 216 -11.19 4.08 6.46
N SER A 217 -10.46 3.87 5.37
CA SER A 217 -9.17 4.52 5.08
C SER A 217 -9.22 6.04 5.06
N GLN A 218 -10.38 6.62 4.74
CA GLN A 218 -10.60 8.08 4.74
C GLN A 218 -10.20 8.72 6.07
N SER A 219 -10.42 8.03 7.19
CA SER A 219 -10.09 8.55 8.53
C SER A 219 -8.61 8.88 8.72
N ILE A 220 -7.69 8.21 7.99
CA ILE A 220 -6.25 8.53 8.01
C ILE A 220 -6.03 9.92 7.42
N SER A 221 -6.64 10.17 6.26
CA SER A 221 -6.50 11.44 5.56
C SER A 221 -7.24 12.57 6.27
N ASP A 222 -8.41 12.30 6.83
CA ASP A 222 -9.16 13.26 7.62
C ASP A 222 -8.38 13.67 8.89
N ALA A 223 -7.77 12.72 9.59
CA ALA A 223 -6.95 13.00 10.78
C ALA A 223 -5.71 13.85 10.42
N LEU A 224 -5.03 13.54 9.32
CA LEU A 224 -3.91 14.34 8.83
C LEU A 224 -4.35 15.76 8.43
N THR A 225 -5.48 15.89 7.73
CA THR A 225 -6.03 17.18 7.32
C THR A 225 -6.49 18.01 8.52
N ALA A 226 -7.15 17.40 9.50
CA ALA A 226 -7.58 18.08 10.72
C ALA A 226 -6.36 18.59 11.51
N TYR A 227 -5.32 17.77 11.65
CA TYR A 227 -4.08 18.20 12.30
C TYR A 227 -3.36 19.31 11.51
N LEU A 228 -3.33 19.23 10.18
CA LEU A 228 -2.76 20.30 9.35
C LEU A 228 -3.49 21.63 9.56
N LYS A 229 -4.83 21.61 9.64
CA LYS A 229 -5.64 22.80 9.89
C LYS A 229 -5.40 23.39 11.28
N ASP A 230 -5.25 22.54 12.30
CA ASP A 230 -4.88 22.97 13.66
C ASP A 230 -3.51 23.68 13.69
N LEU A 231 -2.58 23.24 12.84
CA LEU A 231 -1.28 23.88 12.64
C LEU A 231 -1.34 25.15 11.76
N GLY A 232 -2.52 25.57 11.31
CA GLY A 232 -2.72 26.74 10.45
C GLY A 232 -2.47 26.51 8.96
N GLY A 233 -2.34 25.26 8.52
CA GLY A 233 -2.23 24.91 7.11
C GLY A 233 -3.57 24.99 6.36
N LEU A 234 -3.51 25.28 5.07
CA LEU A 234 -4.68 25.38 4.19
C LEU A 234 -4.82 24.15 3.30
N VAL A 235 -6.06 23.76 3.00
CA VAL A 235 -6.38 22.68 2.06
C VAL A 235 -7.46 23.18 1.10
N HIS A 236 -7.15 23.15 -0.19
CA HIS A 236 -8.03 23.51 -1.29
C HIS A 236 -8.37 22.25 -2.08
N THR A 237 -9.65 21.87 -2.09
CA THR A 237 -10.19 20.82 -2.96
C THR A 237 -10.72 21.43 -4.25
N ASP A 238 -11.15 20.59 -5.20
CA ASP A 238 -11.73 21.01 -6.49
C ASP A 238 -10.80 21.92 -7.31
N TYR A 239 -9.48 21.76 -7.12
CA TYR A 239 -8.47 22.57 -7.78
C TYR A 239 -7.44 21.69 -8.49
N GLU A 240 -7.67 21.42 -9.76
CA GLU A 240 -6.73 20.69 -10.60
C GLU A 240 -5.58 21.61 -11.05
N VAL A 241 -4.38 21.35 -10.54
CA VAL A 241 -3.15 22.05 -10.95
C VAL A 241 -2.68 21.50 -12.31
N LYS A 242 -2.74 22.33 -13.36
CA LYS A 242 -2.35 21.94 -14.72
C LYS A 242 -0.96 22.44 -15.09
N ARG A 243 -0.55 23.58 -14.55
CA ARG A 243 0.75 24.21 -14.74
C ARG A 243 1.26 24.77 -13.42
N LEU A 244 2.58 24.90 -13.30
CA LEU A 244 3.21 25.47 -12.10
C LEU A 244 2.69 26.90 -11.81
N ASP A 245 2.44 27.70 -12.85
CA ASP A 245 1.93 29.08 -12.73
C ASP A 245 0.49 29.18 -12.21
N ASP A 246 -0.24 28.07 -12.15
CA ASP A 246 -1.58 28.04 -11.56
C ASP A 246 -1.48 28.11 -10.01
N LEU A 247 -0.31 27.87 -9.42
CA LEU A 247 -0.10 27.86 -7.97
C LEU A 247 0.28 29.25 -7.43
N PRO A 248 -0.09 29.57 -6.17
CA PRO A 248 0.34 30.81 -5.55
C PRO A 248 1.87 30.83 -5.35
N PRO A 249 2.51 32.02 -5.36
CA PRO A 249 3.94 32.14 -5.14
C PRO A 249 4.39 31.51 -3.81
N ALA A 250 5.29 30.53 -3.90
CA ALA A 250 5.87 29.82 -2.77
C ALA A 250 7.38 29.61 -2.92
N ARG A 251 8.05 29.42 -1.78
CA ARG A 251 9.50 29.11 -1.73
C ARG A 251 9.79 27.65 -2.11
N ALA A 252 8.83 26.75 -1.93
CA ALA A 252 8.91 25.35 -2.33
C ALA A 252 7.56 24.81 -2.84
N TYR A 253 7.61 23.91 -3.83
CA TYR A 253 6.47 23.20 -4.41
C TYR A 253 6.72 21.69 -4.28
N VAL A 254 5.83 20.96 -3.60
CA VAL A 254 6.00 19.54 -3.26
C VAL A 254 4.90 18.74 -3.93
N PHE A 255 5.26 17.86 -4.84
CA PHE A 255 4.31 17.09 -5.64
C PHE A 255 4.10 15.68 -5.06
N ASP A 256 2.89 15.40 -4.58
CA ASP A 256 2.37 14.06 -4.30
C ASP A 256 1.69 13.48 -5.56
N THR A 257 2.40 13.56 -6.68
CA THR A 257 1.93 13.14 -8.00
C THR A 257 2.84 12.09 -8.62
N SER A 258 2.40 11.44 -9.69
CA SER A 258 3.26 10.58 -10.51
C SER A 258 4.40 11.41 -11.13
N PRO A 259 5.57 10.81 -11.40
CA PRO A 259 6.68 11.51 -12.05
C PRO A 259 6.29 12.09 -13.42
N THR A 260 5.38 11.43 -14.15
CA THR A 260 4.88 11.94 -15.44
C THR A 260 3.96 13.14 -15.28
N ALA A 261 3.07 13.14 -14.29
CA ALA A 261 2.23 14.30 -13.98
C ALA A 261 3.08 15.50 -13.55
N LEU A 262 4.08 15.27 -12.68
CA LEU A 262 5.05 16.29 -12.28
C LEU A 262 5.80 16.86 -13.49
N ALA A 263 6.33 16.00 -14.37
CA ALA A 263 7.04 16.43 -15.58
C ALA A 263 6.16 17.34 -16.46
N ARG A 264 4.88 16.97 -16.62
CA ARG A 264 3.91 17.72 -17.42
C ARG A 264 3.59 19.08 -16.80
N ILE A 265 3.29 19.14 -15.50
CA ILE A 265 2.86 20.36 -14.81
C ILE A 265 3.99 21.40 -14.73
N VAL A 266 5.22 20.94 -14.48
CA VAL A 266 6.39 21.82 -14.28
C VAL A 266 7.16 22.07 -15.59
N GLY A 267 6.95 21.26 -16.62
CA GLY A 267 7.64 21.40 -17.90
C GLY A 267 9.05 20.80 -17.91
N PHE A 268 9.26 19.66 -17.24
CA PHE A 268 10.57 18.97 -17.24
C PHE A 268 10.90 18.17 -18.52
N GLY A 269 10.05 18.26 -19.55
CA GLY A 269 10.22 17.52 -20.80
C GLY A 269 10.41 16.02 -20.54
N ARG A 270 11.53 15.46 -21.02
CA ARG A 270 11.83 14.02 -20.97
C ARG A 270 12.49 13.57 -19.67
N TYR A 271 12.56 14.41 -18.62
CA TYR A 271 13.29 14.07 -17.41
C TYR A 271 12.84 12.73 -16.79
N TYR A 272 11.54 12.44 -16.72
CA TYR A 272 11.02 11.18 -16.16
C TYR A 272 10.64 10.13 -17.21
N GLU A 273 11.07 10.25 -18.46
CA GLU A 273 10.68 9.34 -19.55
C GLU A 273 11.07 7.86 -19.29
N GLY A 274 12.19 7.62 -18.59
CA GLY A 274 12.63 6.27 -18.23
C GLY A 274 11.90 5.64 -17.05
N TYR A 275 10.98 6.37 -16.40
CA TYR A 275 10.25 5.87 -15.23
C TYR A 275 9.17 4.87 -15.65
N LYS A 276 9.23 3.65 -15.12
CA LYS A 276 8.34 2.55 -15.52
C LYS A 276 7.19 2.39 -14.53
N TYR A 277 5.97 2.42 -15.04
CA TYR A 277 4.79 1.99 -14.29
C TYR A 277 4.63 0.46 -14.38
N GLY A 278 4.04 -0.11 -13.33
CA GLY A 278 3.84 -1.54 -13.17
C GLY A 278 2.57 -2.07 -13.84
N PRO A 279 2.24 -3.34 -13.57
CA PRO A 279 0.94 -3.91 -13.92
C PRO A 279 -0.20 -3.13 -13.24
N GLY A 280 -1.39 -3.22 -13.81
CA GLY A 280 -2.60 -2.68 -13.20
C GLY A 280 -3.29 -3.67 -12.28
N VAL A 281 -4.37 -3.22 -11.65
CA VAL A 281 -5.29 -4.08 -10.90
C VAL A 281 -6.70 -3.99 -11.47
N PHE A 282 -7.46 -5.06 -11.32
CA PHE A 282 -8.90 -5.08 -11.49
C PHE A 282 -9.51 -5.38 -10.12
N LYS A 283 -10.32 -4.45 -9.62
CA LYS A 283 -10.89 -4.50 -8.28
C LYS A 283 -12.41 -4.65 -8.35
N VAL A 284 -12.96 -5.42 -7.42
CA VAL A 284 -14.40 -5.57 -7.21
C VAL A 284 -14.72 -5.35 -5.74
N ASP A 285 -15.63 -4.42 -5.49
CA ASP A 285 -16.21 -4.11 -4.19
C ASP A 285 -17.60 -4.74 -4.11
N TYR A 286 -17.90 -5.46 -3.02
CA TYR A 286 -19.09 -6.27 -2.84
C TYR A 286 -19.87 -5.84 -1.59
N ALA A 287 -21.17 -5.62 -1.76
CA ALA A 287 -22.13 -5.63 -0.66
C ALA A 287 -22.64 -7.07 -0.48
N LEU A 288 -22.50 -7.62 0.72
CA LEU A 288 -22.80 -9.03 1.01
C LEU A 288 -23.94 -9.21 2.03
N ASP A 289 -24.76 -10.24 1.82
CA ASP A 289 -25.77 -10.75 2.76
C ASP A 289 -25.17 -11.73 3.79
N GLY A 290 -24.35 -11.16 4.67
CA GLY A 290 -23.60 -11.88 5.70
C GLY A 290 -22.12 -12.06 5.35
N PRO A 291 -21.36 -12.76 6.20
CA PRO A 291 -19.93 -12.96 6.01
C PRO A 291 -19.63 -13.84 4.78
N VAL A 292 -18.41 -13.72 4.25
CA VAL A 292 -17.94 -14.62 3.19
C VAL A 292 -17.89 -16.06 3.74
N PRO A 293 -18.49 -17.05 3.05
CA PRO A 293 -18.58 -18.42 3.54
C PRO A 293 -17.28 -19.20 3.29
N TRP A 294 -16.15 -18.71 3.80
CA TRP A 294 -14.86 -19.39 3.65
C TRP A 294 -14.93 -20.83 4.17
N THR A 295 -14.36 -21.77 3.41
CA THR A 295 -14.22 -23.16 3.83
C THR A 295 -13.28 -23.28 5.03
N ALA A 296 -12.15 -22.58 4.99
CA ALA A 296 -11.22 -22.51 6.11
C ALA A 296 -11.76 -21.59 7.23
N GLU A 297 -11.73 -22.07 8.47
CA GLU A 297 -12.25 -21.35 9.63
C GLU A 297 -11.43 -20.09 9.92
N GLU A 298 -10.11 -20.17 9.82
CA GLU A 298 -9.17 -19.08 10.09
C GLU A 298 -9.40 -17.89 9.15
N ALA A 299 -9.82 -18.14 7.91
CA ALA A 299 -10.14 -17.09 6.95
C ALA A 299 -11.38 -16.27 7.34
N ARG A 300 -12.29 -16.81 8.17
CA ARG A 300 -13.46 -16.09 8.67
C ARG A 300 -13.09 -15.05 9.74
N ALA A 301 -12.03 -15.31 10.49
CA ALA A 301 -11.52 -14.42 11.54
C ALA A 301 -10.45 -13.43 11.03
N ALA A 302 -10.03 -13.56 9.76
CA ALA A 302 -8.95 -12.76 9.19
C ALA A 302 -9.43 -11.43 8.60
N GLY A 303 -8.68 -10.35 8.87
CA GLY A 303 -8.94 -9.05 8.26
C GLY A 303 -8.61 -9.03 6.77
N THR A 304 -7.55 -9.72 6.36
CA THR A 304 -7.11 -9.87 4.96
C THR A 304 -7.09 -11.35 4.58
N VAL A 305 -7.58 -11.71 3.39
CA VAL A 305 -7.46 -13.09 2.87
C VAL A 305 -6.75 -13.07 1.52
N GLN A 306 -5.71 -13.88 1.39
CA GLN A 306 -4.95 -14.06 0.15
C GLN A 306 -5.45 -15.31 -0.58
N ILE A 307 -5.84 -15.18 -1.85
CA ILE A 307 -6.40 -16.28 -2.62
C ILE A 307 -5.45 -16.69 -3.73
N GLY A 308 -4.89 -17.88 -3.61
CA GLY A 308 -4.12 -18.59 -4.62
C GLY A 308 -3.86 -20.01 -4.13
N ALA A 309 -4.08 -21.03 -4.97
CA ALA A 309 -4.05 -22.41 -4.47
C ALA A 309 -2.67 -22.86 -3.99
N ASP A 310 -1.61 -22.34 -4.60
CA ASP A 310 -0.22 -22.64 -4.28
C ASP A 310 0.72 -21.55 -4.84
N SER A 311 1.99 -21.60 -4.47
CA SER A 311 3.02 -20.66 -4.92
C SER A 311 3.28 -20.69 -6.43
N ALA A 312 3.01 -21.81 -7.10
CA ALA A 312 3.16 -21.93 -8.56
C ALA A 312 2.00 -21.23 -9.29
N GLU A 313 0.76 -21.39 -8.84
CA GLU A 313 -0.46 -20.69 -9.31
C GLU A 313 -0.28 -19.18 -9.13
N ILE A 314 0.17 -18.74 -7.94
CA ILE A 314 0.47 -17.33 -7.64
C ILE A 314 1.53 -16.79 -8.60
N GLY A 315 2.66 -17.51 -8.74
CA GLY A 315 3.73 -17.13 -9.65
C GLY A 315 3.29 -17.06 -11.11
N ALA A 316 2.42 -17.98 -11.55
CA ALA A 316 1.87 -17.99 -12.90
C ALA A 316 0.96 -16.79 -13.15
N ALA A 317 0.08 -16.45 -12.21
CA ALA A 317 -0.79 -15.29 -12.29
C ALA A 317 0.01 -13.98 -12.38
N LEU A 318 1.03 -13.82 -11.54
CA LEU A 318 1.91 -12.66 -11.57
C LEU A 318 2.67 -12.53 -12.90
N ARG A 319 3.18 -13.64 -13.45
CA ARG A 319 3.86 -13.63 -14.76
C ARG A 319 2.91 -13.29 -15.90
N ALA A 320 1.67 -13.77 -15.87
CA ALA A 320 0.65 -13.48 -16.85
C ALA A 320 0.43 -11.96 -16.98
N ALA A 321 0.13 -11.31 -15.86
CA ALA A 321 -0.15 -9.87 -15.81
C ALA A 321 1.09 -9.00 -16.09
N SER A 322 2.25 -9.36 -15.51
CA SER A 322 3.43 -8.47 -15.52
C SER A 322 4.42 -8.67 -16.67
N ARG A 323 4.43 -9.85 -17.30
CA ARG A 323 5.41 -10.20 -18.35
C ARG A 323 4.78 -10.60 -19.67
N GLN A 324 3.63 -11.26 -19.61
CA GLN A 324 2.98 -11.82 -20.81
C GLN A 324 1.88 -10.91 -21.35
N GLY A 325 1.52 -9.84 -20.63
CA GLY A 325 0.50 -8.89 -21.08
C GLY A 325 -0.90 -9.50 -21.18
N ARG A 326 -1.20 -10.57 -20.41
CA ARG A 326 -2.53 -11.20 -20.38
C ARG A 326 -3.11 -11.21 -18.97
N ALA A 327 -4.43 -11.12 -18.88
CA ALA A 327 -5.14 -11.41 -17.64
C ALA A 327 -5.00 -12.90 -17.27
N PRO A 328 -4.85 -13.25 -15.99
CA PRO A 328 -4.74 -14.64 -15.54
C PRO A 328 -6.11 -15.34 -15.46
N ASP A 329 -6.19 -16.60 -15.90
CA ASP A 329 -7.41 -17.44 -15.77
C ASP A 329 -7.68 -17.86 -14.31
N LYS A 330 -6.62 -17.89 -13.50
CA LYS A 330 -6.64 -18.15 -12.06
C LYS A 330 -5.89 -17.00 -11.38
N PRO A 331 -6.54 -15.86 -11.10
CA PRO A 331 -5.88 -14.72 -10.50
C PRO A 331 -5.44 -15.07 -9.07
N PHE A 332 -4.23 -14.63 -8.71
CA PHE A 332 -3.96 -14.36 -7.31
C PHE A 332 -4.75 -13.13 -6.91
N MET A 333 -5.50 -13.21 -5.82
CA MET A 333 -6.29 -12.10 -5.30
C MET A 333 -5.90 -11.75 -3.88
N ILE A 334 -5.96 -10.45 -3.59
CA ILE A 334 -5.91 -9.92 -2.23
C ILE A 334 -7.30 -9.41 -1.92
N THR A 335 -7.78 -9.75 -0.72
CA THR A 335 -9.11 -9.40 -0.26
C THR A 335 -9.07 -8.85 1.15
N VAL A 336 -9.98 -7.95 1.50
CA VAL A 336 -10.10 -7.42 2.87
C VAL A 336 -11.57 -7.46 3.32
N GLN A 337 -11.76 -7.81 4.59
CA GLN A 337 -13.05 -8.01 5.25
C GLN A 337 -13.23 -6.98 6.38
N PRO A 338 -13.41 -5.68 6.08
CA PRO A 338 -13.43 -4.64 7.12
C PRO A 338 -14.60 -4.80 8.10
N SER A 339 -15.74 -5.33 7.65
CA SER A 339 -16.90 -5.60 8.51
C SER A 339 -16.68 -6.67 9.60
N VAL A 340 -15.59 -7.45 9.55
CA VAL A 340 -15.24 -8.39 10.63
C VAL A 340 -14.93 -7.66 11.93
N VAL A 341 -14.44 -6.42 11.84
CA VAL A 341 -14.01 -5.63 13.02
C VAL A 341 -14.67 -4.27 13.11
N ASP A 342 -15.24 -3.78 12.01
CA ASP A 342 -15.84 -2.46 11.94
C ASP A 342 -17.31 -2.55 11.50
N PRO A 343 -18.27 -2.49 12.44
CA PRO A 343 -19.69 -2.55 12.11
C PRO A 343 -20.18 -1.31 11.35
N THR A 344 -19.38 -0.23 11.26
CA THR A 344 -19.77 0.99 10.53
C THR A 344 -19.62 0.86 9.00
N ARG A 345 -19.10 -0.28 8.53
CA ARG A 345 -18.78 -0.50 7.11
C ARG A 345 -19.96 -1.02 6.30
N ALA A 346 -20.96 -1.60 6.96
CA ALA A 346 -22.14 -2.16 6.31
C ALA A 346 -23.33 -2.11 7.27
N PRO A 347 -24.58 -2.20 6.76
CA PRO A 347 -25.76 -2.36 7.61
C PRO A 347 -25.69 -3.61 8.50
N GLU A 348 -26.49 -3.64 9.56
CA GLU A 348 -26.52 -4.76 10.51
C GLU A 348 -26.78 -6.11 9.81
N GLY A 349 -25.99 -7.12 10.16
CA GLY A 349 -26.05 -8.45 9.56
C GLY A 349 -25.49 -8.56 8.13
N LYS A 350 -25.02 -7.45 7.55
CA LYS A 350 -24.41 -7.39 6.20
C LYS A 350 -22.91 -7.14 6.29
N HIS A 351 -22.19 -7.43 5.21
CA HIS A 351 -20.74 -7.23 5.16
C HIS A 351 -20.31 -6.46 3.91
N ALA A 352 -19.38 -5.53 4.09
CA ALA A 352 -18.59 -4.97 3.01
C ALA A 352 -17.36 -5.84 2.80
N PHE A 353 -17.07 -6.18 1.54
CA PHE A 353 -15.95 -7.02 1.15
C PHE A 353 -15.37 -6.50 -0.16
N TRP A 354 -14.07 -6.56 -0.35
CA TRP A 354 -13.49 -6.31 -1.67
C TRP A 354 -12.37 -7.28 -1.99
N ALA A 355 -12.18 -7.49 -3.29
CA ALA A 355 -11.09 -8.28 -3.85
C ALA A 355 -10.45 -7.52 -5.02
N TYR A 356 -9.13 -7.63 -5.20
CA TYR A 356 -8.50 -7.26 -6.47
C TYR A 356 -7.57 -8.36 -6.97
N GLY A 357 -7.48 -8.47 -8.30
CA GLY A 357 -6.51 -9.28 -9.01
C GLY A 357 -5.58 -8.41 -9.86
N HIS A 358 -4.43 -8.96 -10.24
CA HIS A 358 -3.47 -8.27 -11.10
C HIS A 358 -3.80 -8.46 -12.58
N VAL A 359 -3.72 -7.38 -13.35
CA VAL A 359 -3.96 -7.35 -14.80
C VAL A 359 -2.84 -6.57 -15.51
N PRO A 360 -2.68 -6.71 -16.83
CA PRO A 360 -1.72 -5.90 -17.57
C PRO A 360 -1.96 -4.40 -17.40
N SER A 361 -0.90 -3.61 -17.53
CA SER A 361 -1.01 -2.14 -17.49
C SER A 361 -1.94 -1.65 -18.61
N GLY A 362 -2.92 -0.83 -18.26
CA GLY A 362 -3.91 -0.30 -19.21
C GLY A 362 -4.88 -1.34 -19.79
N TRP A 363 -5.01 -2.52 -19.17
CA TRP A 363 -5.96 -3.54 -19.60
C TRP A 363 -7.42 -3.07 -19.52
N THR A 364 -8.26 -3.48 -20.47
CA THR A 364 -9.63 -2.98 -20.66
C THR A 364 -10.72 -4.06 -20.60
N GLY A 365 -10.37 -5.29 -20.20
CA GLY A 365 -11.34 -6.36 -20.04
C GLY A 365 -12.06 -6.34 -18.68
N ASP A 366 -12.87 -7.36 -18.45
CA ASP A 366 -13.58 -7.59 -17.19
C ASP A 366 -13.09 -8.90 -16.54
N LEU A 367 -12.58 -8.82 -15.31
CA LEU A 367 -12.08 -9.97 -14.55
C LEU A 367 -13.11 -10.52 -13.55
N THR A 368 -14.31 -9.94 -13.47
CA THR A 368 -15.30 -10.22 -12.42
C THR A 368 -15.66 -11.69 -12.34
N ASP A 369 -16.10 -12.30 -13.44
CA ASP A 369 -16.50 -13.71 -13.44
C ASP A 369 -15.34 -14.65 -13.10
N VAL A 370 -14.12 -14.30 -13.53
CA VAL A 370 -12.90 -15.06 -13.23
C VAL A 370 -12.57 -14.99 -11.75
N MET A 371 -12.66 -13.79 -11.15
CA MET A 371 -12.43 -13.56 -9.74
C MET A 371 -13.47 -14.26 -8.87
N GLU A 372 -14.75 -14.16 -9.22
CA GLU A 372 -15.80 -14.86 -8.49
C GLU A 372 -15.67 -16.38 -8.59
N ARG A 373 -15.29 -16.93 -9.76
CA ARG A 373 -14.99 -18.38 -9.88
C ARG A 373 -13.82 -18.77 -8.99
N GLN A 374 -12.82 -17.90 -8.88
CA GLN A 374 -11.68 -18.12 -8.00
C GLN A 374 -12.12 -18.06 -6.52
N LEU A 375 -12.98 -17.13 -6.13
CA LEU A 375 -13.54 -17.04 -4.76
C LEU A 375 -14.35 -18.29 -4.41
N GLU A 376 -15.22 -18.76 -5.30
CA GLU A 376 -16.04 -19.98 -5.10
C GLU A 376 -15.20 -21.24 -4.81
N ARG A 377 -13.96 -21.31 -5.29
CA ARG A 377 -13.04 -22.43 -4.97
C ARG A 377 -12.69 -22.50 -3.48
N PHE A 378 -12.73 -21.38 -2.77
CA PHE A 378 -12.33 -21.26 -1.36
C PHE A 378 -13.47 -20.84 -0.42
N ALA A 379 -14.55 -20.31 -0.98
CA ALA A 379 -15.78 -19.93 -0.29
C ALA A 379 -17.02 -20.33 -1.12
N PRO A 380 -17.37 -21.63 -1.17
CA PRO A 380 -18.55 -22.09 -1.89
C PRO A 380 -19.83 -21.39 -1.41
N GLY A 381 -20.63 -20.89 -2.36
CA GLY A 381 -21.82 -20.10 -2.07
C GLY A 381 -21.55 -18.61 -1.88
N PHE A 382 -20.35 -18.13 -2.24
CA PHE A 382 -20.02 -16.70 -2.19
C PHE A 382 -20.97 -15.86 -3.07
N ARG A 383 -21.26 -16.30 -4.30
CA ARG A 383 -22.14 -15.58 -5.22
C ARG A 383 -23.55 -15.40 -4.68
N ASP A 384 -24.06 -16.39 -3.97
CA ASP A 384 -25.39 -16.34 -3.36
C ASP A 384 -25.48 -15.26 -2.25
N ARG A 385 -24.34 -14.79 -1.75
CA ARG A 385 -24.25 -13.70 -0.77
C ARG A 385 -24.15 -12.32 -1.41
N VAL A 386 -23.89 -12.20 -2.72
CA VAL A 386 -23.64 -10.91 -3.36
C VAL A 386 -24.96 -10.16 -3.58
N LEU A 387 -25.14 -9.05 -2.87
CA LEU A 387 -26.27 -8.14 -3.04
C LEU A 387 -26.03 -7.12 -4.16
N ALA A 388 -24.80 -6.61 -4.24
CA ALA A 388 -24.36 -5.70 -5.29
C ALA A 388 -22.83 -5.74 -5.43
N ARG A 389 -22.35 -5.32 -6.60
CA ARG A 389 -20.92 -5.22 -6.91
C ARG A 389 -20.61 -3.94 -7.66
N ALA A 390 -19.44 -3.38 -7.40
CA ALA A 390 -18.86 -2.27 -8.14
C ALA A 390 -17.47 -2.67 -8.62
N THR A 391 -17.20 -2.48 -9.91
CA THR A 391 -15.94 -2.89 -10.54
C THR A 391 -15.10 -1.66 -10.90
N ALA A 392 -13.78 -1.81 -10.83
CA ALA A 392 -12.83 -0.80 -11.28
C ALA A 392 -11.62 -1.49 -11.91
N GLY A 393 -11.49 -1.35 -13.23
CA GLY A 393 -10.31 -1.75 -13.97
C GLY A 393 -9.25 -0.64 -13.99
N PRO A 394 -8.16 -0.86 -14.74
CA PRO A 394 -7.07 0.11 -14.88
C PRO A 394 -7.50 1.52 -15.28
N LEU A 395 -8.46 1.66 -16.20
CA LEU A 395 -8.95 2.96 -16.67
C LEU A 395 -9.78 3.69 -15.61
N GLU A 396 -10.69 2.97 -14.95
CA GLU A 396 -11.54 3.52 -13.89
C GLU A 396 -10.69 3.96 -12.70
N LEU A 397 -9.67 3.18 -12.34
CA LEU A 397 -8.72 3.53 -11.29
C LEU A 397 -7.90 4.77 -11.64
N ALA A 398 -7.39 4.87 -12.88
CA ALA A 398 -6.67 6.04 -13.35
C ALA A 398 -7.55 7.31 -13.37
N ALA A 399 -8.84 7.17 -13.70
CA ALA A 399 -9.81 8.27 -13.65
C ALA A 399 -10.10 8.74 -12.21
N ARG A 400 -10.12 7.81 -11.25
CA ARG A 400 -10.30 8.10 -9.82
C ARG A 400 -9.07 8.75 -9.18
N ASN A 401 -7.88 8.42 -9.65
CA ASN A 401 -6.62 8.97 -9.17
C ASN A 401 -5.57 8.93 -10.29
N ALA A 402 -5.18 10.12 -10.77
CA ALA A 402 -4.23 10.27 -11.88
C ALA A 402 -2.83 9.68 -11.60
N ASN A 403 -2.52 9.33 -10.35
CA ASN A 403 -1.30 8.62 -9.99
C ASN A 403 -1.32 7.13 -10.39
N TYR A 404 -2.49 6.56 -10.66
CA TYR A 404 -2.65 5.14 -11.05
C TYR A 404 -2.48 4.97 -12.57
N VAL A 405 -1.33 5.39 -13.08
CA VAL A 405 -1.01 5.30 -14.51
C VAL A 405 -1.08 3.84 -14.97
N GLY A 406 -1.99 3.56 -15.91
CA GLY A 406 -2.23 2.20 -16.40
C GLY A 406 -2.80 1.24 -15.33
N GLY A 407 -3.41 1.76 -14.27
CA GLY A 407 -3.95 0.99 -13.15
C GLY A 407 -2.94 0.62 -12.07
N ASP A 408 -1.70 1.10 -12.17
CA ASP A 408 -0.63 0.82 -11.19
C ASP A 408 -0.87 1.58 -9.87
N ILE A 409 -1.48 0.89 -8.91
CA ILE A 409 -1.75 1.42 -7.56
C ILE A 409 -0.48 1.71 -6.74
N GLY A 410 0.68 1.24 -7.19
CA GLY A 410 1.98 1.51 -6.59
C GLY A 410 2.66 2.78 -7.11
N THR A 411 2.12 3.41 -8.17
CA THR A 411 2.70 4.59 -8.84
C THR A 411 4.17 4.36 -9.22
N GLY A 412 4.51 3.17 -9.71
CA GLY A 412 5.85 2.80 -10.11
C GLY A 412 6.16 1.32 -9.92
N ALA A 413 6.58 0.67 -11.01
CA ALA A 413 6.90 -0.75 -11.03
C ALA A 413 7.95 -1.13 -9.98
N VAL A 414 7.64 -2.13 -9.16
CA VAL A 414 8.61 -2.80 -8.27
C VAL A 414 9.37 -3.85 -9.10
N CYS A 415 10.28 -3.37 -9.95
CA CYS A 415 11.07 -4.23 -10.83
C CYS A 415 12.51 -3.75 -11.00
N GLY A 416 13.45 -4.70 -11.02
CA GLY A 416 14.87 -4.45 -11.28
C GLY A 416 15.46 -3.42 -10.33
N LEU A 417 16.33 -2.55 -10.87
CA LEU A 417 16.97 -1.49 -10.08
C LEU A 417 16.01 -0.37 -9.69
N GLN A 418 14.86 -0.20 -10.35
CA GLN A 418 13.90 0.85 -10.00
C GLN A 418 13.33 0.68 -8.59
N THR A 419 13.27 -0.55 -8.07
CA THR A 419 12.87 -0.78 -6.67
C THR A 419 13.77 -0.02 -5.68
N LEU A 420 15.07 0.06 -5.96
CA LEU A 420 16.05 0.70 -5.07
C LEU A 420 16.34 2.15 -5.46
N LEU A 421 16.22 2.47 -6.75
CA LEU A 421 16.69 3.74 -7.33
C LEU A 421 15.54 4.66 -7.78
N ARG A 422 14.30 4.43 -7.33
CA ARG A 422 13.15 5.29 -7.68
C ARG A 422 13.25 6.68 -7.00
N PRO A 423 12.70 7.75 -7.60
CA PRO A 423 12.25 7.81 -9.00
C PRO A 423 13.42 7.89 -9.97
N LYS A 424 14.61 8.29 -9.46
CA LYS A 424 15.90 8.28 -10.16
C LYS A 424 17.03 8.01 -9.18
N LEU A 425 18.16 7.52 -9.71
CA LEU A 425 19.41 7.41 -8.96
C LEU A 425 19.86 8.80 -8.49
N SER A 426 19.69 9.05 -7.20
CA SER A 426 20.04 10.32 -6.56
C SER A 426 20.33 10.09 -5.08
N LEU A 427 21.23 10.89 -4.51
CA LEU A 427 21.44 10.97 -3.06
C LEU A 427 20.29 11.73 -2.37
N SER A 428 19.51 12.49 -3.11
CA SER A 428 18.26 13.11 -2.66
C SER A 428 17.15 12.81 -3.68
N PRO A 429 16.41 11.70 -3.51
CA PRO A 429 15.42 11.25 -4.50
C PRO A 429 14.14 12.10 -4.49
N TYR A 430 14.03 13.03 -3.54
CA TYR A 430 12.89 13.93 -3.37
C TYR A 430 13.10 15.28 -4.07
N THR A 431 14.34 15.62 -4.47
CA THR A 431 14.66 16.86 -5.19
C THR A 431 14.56 16.66 -6.70
N THR A 432 14.28 17.74 -7.42
CA THR A 432 14.22 17.77 -8.89
C THR A 432 15.27 18.74 -9.45
N PRO A 433 15.46 18.82 -10.79
CA PRO A 433 16.36 19.81 -11.38
C PRO A 433 15.98 21.26 -11.06
N HIS A 434 14.69 21.53 -10.80
CA HIS A 434 14.26 22.85 -10.37
C HIS A 434 14.43 22.97 -8.84
N PRO A 435 15.18 23.97 -8.34
CA PRO A 435 15.63 24.02 -6.95
C PRO A 435 14.52 24.29 -5.92
N ALA A 436 13.34 24.70 -6.37
CA ALA A 436 12.14 24.88 -5.55
C ALA A 436 11.11 23.75 -5.70
N VAL A 437 11.34 22.74 -6.57
CA VAL A 437 10.37 21.69 -6.85
C VAL A 437 10.84 20.35 -6.30
N PHE A 438 9.94 19.68 -5.59
CA PHE A 438 10.17 18.41 -4.90
C PHE A 438 9.08 17.41 -5.26
N ILE A 439 9.37 16.12 -5.08
CA ILE A 439 8.43 15.02 -5.25
C ILE A 439 8.37 14.19 -3.96
N CYS A 440 7.17 13.80 -3.54
CA CYS A 440 6.94 13.04 -2.31
C CYS A 440 5.99 11.85 -2.44
N SER A 441 5.60 11.47 -3.65
CA SER A 441 4.63 10.38 -3.87
C SER A 441 5.23 8.98 -3.67
N SER A 442 4.39 7.94 -3.82
CA SER A 442 4.78 6.53 -3.83
C SER A 442 5.84 6.17 -4.90
N ALA A 443 6.04 7.08 -5.87
CA ALA A 443 7.12 6.97 -6.83
C ALA A 443 8.51 7.19 -6.23
N THR A 444 8.58 7.75 -5.02
CA THR A 444 9.80 7.97 -4.26
C THR A 444 9.98 6.92 -3.17
N PRO A 445 11.21 6.68 -2.69
CA PRO A 445 11.46 5.78 -1.58
C PRO A 445 10.72 6.23 -0.31
N PRO A 446 10.25 5.32 0.56
CA PRO A 446 10.48 3.87 0.52
C PRO A 446 9.59 3.10 -0.46
N GLY A 447 8.68 3.77 -1.16
CA GLY A 447 7.87 3.19 -2.23
C GLY A 447 6.37 3.18 -1.91
N PRO A 448 5.64 2.17 -2.41
CA PRO A 448 4.18 2.16 -2.33
C PRO A 448 3.67 1.79 -0.93
N GLY A 449 2.51 2.34 -0.58
CA GLY A 449 1.77 2.04 0.64
C GLY A 449 1.25 3.30 1.34
N VAL A 450 0.22 3.12 2.17
CA VAL A 450 -0.32 4.20 3.01
C VAL A 450 0.49 4.29 4.29
N HIS A 451 1.62 4.99 4.24
CA HIS A 451 2.52 5.15 5.39
C HIS A 451 3.03 6.59 5.61
N GLY A 452 2.87 7.51 4.66
CA GLY A 452 3.31 8.92 4.82
C GLY A 452 4.83 9.16 4.78
N MET A 453 5.67 8.12 4.88
CA MET A 453 7.13 8.23 4.90
C MET A 453 7.75 8.98 3.71
N SER A 454 7.22 8.84 2.50
CA SER A 454 7.71 9.58 1.33
C SER A 454 7.50 11.10 1.51
N GLY A 455 6.33 11.47 2.04
CA GLY A 455 6.01 12.83 2.48
C GLY A 455 6.94 13.34 3.58
N HIS A 456 7.12 12.54 4.63
CA HIS A 456 7.98 12.86 5.77
C HIS A 456 9.45 13.08 5.35
N ASN A 457 9.98 12.26 4.45
CA ASN A 457 11.35 12.40 3.98
C ASN A 457 11.51 13.57 2.99
N ALA A 458 10.53 13.81 2.11
CA ALA A 458 10.53 14.98 1.24
C ALA A 458 10.47 16.29 2.05
N ALA A 459 9.67 16.34 3.13
CA ALA A 459 9.62 17.50 4.02
C ALA A 459 10.99 17.84 4.65
N LYS A 460 11.84 16.85 4.93
CA LYS A 460 13.22 17.09 5.38
C LYS A 460 14.07 17.77 4.29
N ALA A 461 13.93 17.33 3.03
CA ALA A 461 14.64 17.93 1.90
C ALA A 461 14.19 19.38 1.68
N VAL A 462 12.88 19.62 1.73
CA VAL A 462 12.29 20.97 1.66
C VAL A 462 12.80 21.84 2.81
N TRP A 463 12.75 21.34 4.04
CA TRP A 463 13.22 22.07 5.22
C TRP A 463 14.69 22.47 5.11
N LYS A 464 15.55 21.54 4.66
CA LYS A 464 16.98 21.84 4.44
C LYS A 464 17.14 22.96 3.41
N ARG A 465 16.36 22.96 2.34
CA ARG A 465 16.38 24.00 1.31
C ARG A 465 15.92 25.36 1.87
N LEU A 466 14.79 25.40 2.56
CA LEU A 466 14.21 26.62 3.13
C LEU A 466 15.06 27.25 4.25
N ARG A 467 16.04 26.54 4.80
CA ARG A 467 17.02 27.09 5.76
C ARG A 467 18.27 27.66 5.09
N GLN A 468 18.54 27.27 3.85
CA GLN A 468 19.72 27.72 3.10
C GLN A 468 19.48 29.00 2.29
N THR A 469 18.21 29.31 2.05
CA THR A 469 17.69 30.48 1.35
C THR A 469 16.86 31.31 2.29
#